data_AF-A0A3M8G005-F1
#
_entry.id   AF-A0A3M8G005-F1
#
_cell.length_a   1.000
_cell.length_b   1.000
_cell.length_c   1.000
_cell.angle_alpha   90.00
_cell.angle_beta   90.00
_cell.angle_gamma   90.00
#
_symmetry.space_group_name_H-M   'P 1'
#
loop_
_entity.id
_entity.type
_entity.pdbx_description
1 polymer ?
#
loop_
_entity_poly.entity_id
_entity_poly.type
_entity_poly.pdbx_seq_one_letter_code
_entity_poly.pdbx_strand_id
1 'polypeptide(L)'
;MSNCSNKKGIDLPLEEYKNEIKALNSKDYHTYWEQLRNFDQKVVIEAKNYKAYDSLTLVTLIKSALFYELKGDSIFKAPNTYNEIFFIHNHIPKSNLDFWPLLIKQKEIKDDVLMFPSYQLEGITSSFYDYSVFGQDSIYEHLLSQIKPDSDKKLSEALIDTYLETKRIQKLSIKEEIGAWHRKRFKSEAYEPPKGNFELLKLSDNGYYIRFNKTGFKPVNIIENNTKDFAFRPKYDPFGWYFVLDNNGDLRLYNEKDDLLIAYTKV
;
A
#
# COMPACT_ATOMS: atom_id res chain seq x y z
N MET A 1 -28.64 -17.89 23.05
CA MET A 1 -27.94 -16.58 23.03
C MET A 1 -26.45 -16.92 23.06
N SER A 2 -25.70 -16.85 21.98
CA SER A 2 -25.38 -15.64 21.21
C SER A 2 -25.36 -15.94 19.71
N ASN A 3 -26.07 -15.10 18.95
CA ASN A 3 -26.09 -15.12 17.50
C ASN A 3 -24.72 -14.67 16.97
N CYS A 4 -24.01 -15.58 16.28
CA CYS A 4 -22.95 -15.18 15.36
C CYS A 4 -23.59 -14.36 14.24
N SER A 5 -23.38 -13.05 14.32
CA SER A 5 -23.74 -12.07 13.32
C SER A 5 -23.22 -12.50 11.94
N ASN A 6 -24.15 -12.62 11.00
CA ASN A 6 -23.91 -12.69 9.56
C ASN A 6 -22.92 -11.59 9.12
N LYS A 7 -21.64 -11.94 8.93
CA LYS A 7 -20.70 -11.15 8.12
C LYS A 7 -21.00 -11.38 6.63
N LYS A 8 -22.16 -10.90 6.16
CA LYS A 8 -22.41 -10.75 4.72
C LYS A 8 -21.54 -9.58 4.23
N GLY A 9 -20.36 -9.89 3.68
CA GLY A 9 -19.47 -8.86 3.13
C GLY A 9 -18.04 -9.30 2.81
N ILE A 10 -17.63 -10.51 3.20
CA ILE A 10 -16.29 -11.03 2.90
C ILE A 10 -16.38 -11.94 1.67
N ASP A 11 -16.06 -11.40 0.49
CA ASP A 11 -15.85 -12.17 -0.74
C ASP A 11 -14.39 -12.66 -0.81
N LEU A 12 -13.95 -13.32 0.27
CA LEU A 12 -12.66 -13.99 0.41
C LEU A 12 -12.92 -15.39 1.00
N PRO A 13 -12.48 -16.47 0.35
CA PRO A 13 -12.64 -17.83 0.86
C PRO A 13 -11.61 -18.11 1.97
N LEU A 14 -11.70 -17.37 3.07
CA LEU A 14 -10.72 -17.35 4.16
C LEU A 14 -10.52 -18.73 4.81
N GLU A 15 -11.60 -19.47 5.02
CA GLU A 15 -11.51 -20.82 5.60
C GLU A 15 -10.88 -21.82 4.62
N GLU A 16 -11.09 -21.66 3.31
CA GLU A 16 -10.39 -22.48 2.30
C GLU A 16 -8.89 -22.19 2.34
N TYR A 17 -8.48 -20.92 2.41
CA TYR A 17 -7.07 -20.54 2.52
C TYR A 17 -6.43 -21.10 3.79
N LYS A 18 -7.13 -21.02 4.94
CA LYS A 18 -6.64 -21.60 6.20
C LYS A 18 -6.51 -23.11 6.11
N ASN A 19 -7.49 -23.80 5.50
CA ASN A 19 -7.47 -25.26 5.37
C ASN A 19 -6.37 -25.73 4.41
N GLU A 20 -6.21 -25.06 3.27
CA GLU A 20 -5.11 -25.23 2.32
C GLU A 20 -3.76 -25.12 3.04
N ILE A 21 -3.53 -24.04 3.78
CA ILE A 21 -2.28 -23.81 4.51
C ILE A 21 -2.07 -24.84 5.62
N LYS A 22 -3.10 -25.15 6.42
CA LYS A 22 -3.02 -26.14 7.50
C LYS A 22 -2.60 -27.51 6.98
N ALA A 23 -3.04 -27.90 5.79
CA ALA A 23 -2.71 -29.19 5.18
C ALA A 23 -1.25 -29.31 4.71
N LEU A 24 -0.52 -28.20 4.57
CA LEU A 24 0.88 -28.21 4.12
C LEU A 24 1.80 -28.83 5.16
N ASN A 25 2.74 -29.67 4.72
CA ASN A 25 3.88 -30.10 5.52
C ASN A 25 5.11 -29.26 5.17
N SER A 26 6.15 -29.30 6.01
CA SER A 26 7.38 -28.51 5.82
C SER A 26 8.04 -28.71 4.45
N LYS A 27 7.96 -29.93 3.89
CA LYS A 27 8.45 -30.25 2.54
C LYS A 27 7.70 -29.51 1.42
N ASP A 28 6.47 -29.06 1.67
CA ASP A 28 5.59 -28.43 0.68
C ASP A 28 5.75 -26.90 0.67
N TYR A 29 6.45 -26.32 1.66
CA TYR A 29 6.52 -24.87 1.85
C TYR A 29 7.14 -24.12 0.67
N HIS A 30 8.21 -24.66 0.09
CA HIS A 30 8.84 -24.06 -1.08
C HIS A 30 7.87 -24.02 -2.28
N THR A 31 7.21 -25.14 -2.56
CA THR A 31 6.18 -25.23 -3.61
C THR A 31 5.05 -24.25 -3.37
N TYR A 32 4.65 -24.05 -2.11
CA TYR A 32 3.62 -23.07 -1.77
C TYR A 32 4.06 -21.63 -2.05
N TRP A 33 5.30 -21.26 -1.69
CA TRP A 33 5.87 -19.96 -2.03
C TRP A 33 5.92 -19.73 -3.55
N GLU A 34 6.35 -20.73 -4.31
CA GLU A 34 6.36 -20.71 -5.77
C GLU A 34 4.95 -20.49 -6.35
N GLN A 35 3.94 -21.14 -5.79
CA GLN A 35 2.54 -20.95 -6.20
C GLN A 35 2.06 -19.51 -5.94
N LEU A 36 2.33 -18.96 -4.75
CA LEU A 36 2.00 -17.57 -4.43
C LEU A 36 2.71 -16.58 -5.38
N ARG A 37 3.99 -16.82 -5.68
CA ARG A 37 4.75 -16.00 -6.63
C ARG A 37 4.20 -16.08 -8.04
N ASN A 38 3.90 -17.29 -8.51
CA ASN A 38 3.36 -17.47 -9.85
C ASN A 38 1.97 -16.86 -9.98
N PHE A 39 1.15 -16.89 -8.93
CA PHE A 39 -0.13 -16.18 -8.91
C PHE A 39 0.08 -14.66 -9.04
N ASP A 40 0.94 -14.08 -8.19
CA ASP A 40 1.26 -12.66 -8.22
C ASP A 40 1.82 -12.21 -9.59
N GLN A 41 2.78 -12.95 -10.14
CA GLN A 41 3.42 -12.66 -11.43
C GLN A 41 2.48 -12.84 -12.63
N LYS A 42 1.67 -13.91 -12.67
CA LYS A 42 0.67 -14.08 -13.75
C LYS A 42 -0.32 -12.93 -13.76
N VAL A 43 -0.71 -12.45 -12.59
CA VAL A 43 -1.59 -11.29 -12.47
C VAL A 43 -0.91 -10.02 -13.01
N VAL A 44 0.39 -9.81 -12.75
CA VAL A 44 1.17 -8.70 -13.33
C VAL A 44 1.20 -8.79 -14.88
N ILE A 45 1.41 -9.99 -15.43
CA ILE A 45 1.65 -10.19 -16.88
C ILE A 45 0.34 -10.23 -17.70
N GLU A 46 -0.71 -10.85 -17.19
CA GLU A 46 -1.93 -11.18 -17.97
C GLU A 46 -3.09 -10.18 -17.75
N ALA A 47 -3.05 -9.35 -16.71
CA ALA A 47 -4.18 -8.51 -16.36
C ALA A 47 -4.32 -7.29 -17.29
N LYS A 48 -5.26 -7.35 -18.22
CA LYS A 48 -5.77 -6.17 -18.96
C LYS A 48 -6.58 -5.20 -18.06
N ASN A 49 -6.89 -5.57 -16.81
CA ASN A 49 -7.69 -4.79 -15.87
C ASN A 49 -6.94 -4.53 -14.55
N TYR A 50 -6.36 -3.34 -14.44
CA TYR A 50 -5.57 -2.88 -13.30
C TYR A 50 -6.34 -2.81 -11.96
N LYS A 51 -7.69 -2.74 -11.94
CA LYS A 51 -8.43 -2.71 -10.66
C LYS A 51 -8.45 -4.08 -9.97
N ALA A 52 -8.32 -5.15 -10.76
CA ALA A 52 -8.16 -6.50 -10.23
C ALA A 52 -6.77 -6.68 -9.57
N TYR A 53 -5.74 -6.01 -10.08
CA TYR A 53 -4.35 -6.07 -9.63
C TYR A 53 -4.19 -5.80 -8.13
N ASP A 54 -4.62 -4.62 -7.67
CA ASP A 54 -4.49 -4.21 -6.26
C ASP A 54 -5.19 -5.17 -5.30
N SER A 55 -6.34 -5.72 -5.70
CA SER A 55 -7.08 -6.70 -4.88
C SER A 55 -6.40 -8.07 -4.83
N LEU A 56 -5.67 -8.47 -5.87
CA LEU A 56 -5.05 -9.78 -5.99
C LEU A 56 -3.69 -9.81 -5.27
N THR A 57 -2.90 -8.75 -5.37
CA THR A 57 -1.69 -8.61 -4.55
C THR A 57 -2.05 -8.64 -3.06
N LEU A 58 -3.13 -7.96 -2.65
CA LEU A 58 -3.59 -8.01 -1.26
C LEU A 58 -4.03 -9.42 -0.81
N VAL A 59 -4.61 -10.24 -1.70
CA VAL A 59 -4.88 -11.66 -1.42
C VAL A 59 -3.58 -12.43 -1.20
N THR A 60 -2.54 -12.18 -2.02
CA THR A 60 -1.22 -12.79 -1.83
C THR A 60 -0.61 -12.41 -0.48
N LEU A 61 -0.72 -11.13 -0.07
CA LEU A 61 -0.28 -10.68 1.26
C LEU A 61 -1.06 -11.38 2.39
N ILE A 62 -2.38 -11.49 2.28
CA ILE A 62 -3.23 -12.20 3.26
C ILE A 62 -2.81 -13.66 3.38
N LYS A 63 -2.62 -14.38 2.25
CA LYS A 63 -2.16 -15.77 2.27
C LYS A 63 -0.77 -15.92 2.91
N SER A 64 0.14 -15.00 2.63
CA SER A 64 1.49 -14.99 3.22
C SER A 64 1.45 -14.77 4.74
N ALA A 65 0.61 -13.83 5.21
CA ALA A 65 0.39 -13.60 6.63
C ALA A 65 -0.25 -14.82 7.32
N LEU A 66 -1.27 -15.44 6.71
CA LEU A 66 -1.88 -16.68 7.23
C LEU A 66 -0.87 -17.83 7.28
N PHE A 67 0.02 -17.93 6.29
CA PHE A 67 1.05 -18.96 6.25
C PHE A 67 1.97 -18.84 7.47
N TYR A 68 2.41 -17.61 7.77
CA TYR A 68 3.18 -17.32 8.97
C TYR A 68 2.41 -17.61 10.26
N GLU A 69 1.19 -17.10 10.39
CA GLU A 69 0.41 -17.27 11.63
C GLU A 69 0.07 -18.74 11.92
N LEU A 70 -0.05 -19.59 10.89
CA LEU A 70 -0.41 -21.00 11.04
C LEU A 70 0.81 -21.94 11.13
N LYS A 71 1.95 -21.57 10.56
CA LYS A 71 3.14 -22.45 10.46
C LYS A 71 4.39 -21.88 11.15
N GLY A 72 4.32 -20.64 11.62
CA GLY A 72 5.38 -19.92 12.32
C GLY A 72 6.63 -19.71 11.48
N ASP A 73 7.75 -19.51 12.16
CA ASP A 73 9.05 -19.18 11.58
C ASP A 73 9.57 -20.21 10.57
N SER A 74 9.06 -21.44 10.64
CA SER A 74 9.46 -22.54 9.76
C SER A 74 9.23 -22.25 8.28
N ILE A 75 8.28 -21.37 7.92
CA ILE A 75 8.01 -20.98 6.53
C ILE A 75 9.20 -20.27 5.88
N PHE A 76 10.05 -19.62 6.69
CA PHE A 76 11.18 -18.85 6.20
C PHE A 76 12.42 -19.72 6.00
N LYS A 77 12.45 -20.93 6.57
CA LYS A 77 13.54 -21.89 6.35
C LYS A 77 13.46 -22.55 4.96
N ALA A 78 12.32 -22.41 4.27
CA ALA A 78 12.19 -22.87 2.90
C ALA A 78 13.06 -22.04 1.93
N PRO A 79 13.65 -22.68 0.90
CA PRO A 79 14.30 -21.96 -0.19
C PRO A 79 13.34 -20.95 -0.83
N ASN A 80 13.86 -19.77 -1.16
CA ASN A 80 13.18 -18.69 -1.88
C ASN A 80 11.83 -18.23 -1.28
N THR A 81 11.89 -17.25 -0.36
CA THR A 81 10.70 -16.56 0.17
C THR A 81 10.47 -15.27 -0.60
N TYR A 82 9.23 -14.99 -1.00
CA TYR A 82 8.91 -13.94 -1.97
C TYR A 82 8.17 -12.73 -1.39
N ASN A 83 8.14 -12.56 -0.06
CA ASN A 83 7.37 -11.50 0.58
C ASN A 83 7.76 -10.10 0.09
N GLU A 84 9.04 -9.84 -0.17
CA GLU A 84 9.48 -8.55 -0.70
C GLU A 84 8.91 -8.27 -2.09
N ILE A 85 8.81 -9.29 -2.95
CA ILE A 85 8.20 -9.16 -4.28
C ILE A 85 6.71 -8.81 -4.16
N PHE A 86 5.99 -9.49 -3.27
CA PHE A 86 4.56 -9.23 -3.06
C PHE A 86 4.32 -7.83 -2.51
N PHE A 87 5.23 -7.38 -1.65
CA PHE A 87 5.20 -6.03 -1.09
C PHE A 87 5.40 -4.95 -2.15
N ILE A 88 6.43 -5.04 -3.00
CA ILE A 88 6.72 -3.99 -4.00
C ILE A 88 5.64 -3.88 -5.09
N HIS A 89 4.90 -4.97 -5.34
CA HIS A 89 3.79 -4.99 -6.28
C HIS A 89 2.50 -4.41 -5.69
N ASN A 90 2.43 -4.19 -4.38
CA ASN A 90 1.21 -3.70 -3.75
C ASN A 90 1.13 -2.16 -3.79
N HIS A 91 0.17 -1.63 -4.54
CA HIS A 91 -0.08 -0.18 -4.60
C HIS A 91 -1.12 0.32 -3.58
N ILE A 92 -1.67 -0.55 -2.73
CA ILE A 92 -2.56 -0.15 -1.63
C ILE A 92 -1.69 0.27 -0.44
N PRO A 93 -1.71 1.56 -0.03
CA PRO A 93 -0.73 2.07 0.94
C PRO A 93 -0.82 1.41 2.31
N LYS A 94 -2.04 1.26 2.85
CA LYS A 94 -2.26 0.67 4.17
C LYS A 94 -1.74 -0.77 4.27
N SER A 95 -1.93 -1.60 3.24
CA SER A 95 -1.48 -2.99 3.30
C SER A 95 0.03 -3.14 3.23
N ASN A 96 0.77 -2.17 2.65
CA ASN A 96 2.23 -2.15 2.79
C ASN A 96 2.61 -1.99 4.27
N LEU A 97 1.93 -1.11 5.01
CA LEU A 97 2.16 -0.94 6.44
C LEU A 97 1.73 -2.17 7.25
N ASP A 98 0.56 -2.75 6.95
CA ASP A 98 0.07 -3.96 7.65
C ASP A 98 0.98 -5.18 7.41
N PHE A 99 1.61 -5.26 6.24
CA PHE A 99 2.50 -6.36 5.88
C PHE A 99 3.93 -6.19 6.39
N TRP A 100 4.32 -4.95 6.71
CA TRP A 100 5.65 -4.59 7.21
C TRP A 100 6.17 -5.50 8.35
N PRO A 101 5.39 -5.81 9.40
CA PRO A 101 5.87 -6.70 10.46
C PRO A 101 6.29 -8.09 9.97
N LEU A 102 5.70 -8.64 8.90
CA LEU A 102 6.14 -9.91 8.33
C LEU A 102 7.53 -9.81 7.68
N LEU A 103 7.82 -8.69 7.01
CA LEU A 103 9.14 -8.42 6.43
C LEU A 103 10.20 -8.30 7.52
N ILE A 104 9.88 -7.61 8.62
CA ILE A 104 10.78 -7.54 9.79
C ILE A 104 11.04 -8.93 10.37
N LYS A 105 10.00 -9.77 10.52
CA LYS A 105 10.18 -11.15 10.98
C LYS A 105 11.00 -12.00 10.03
N GLN A 106 10.79 -11.88 8.72
CA GLN A 106 11.62 -12.57 7.74
C GLN A 106 13.10 -12.16 7.89
N LYS A 107 13.37 -10.85 8.01
CA LYS A 107 14.72 -10.32 8.22
C LYS A 107 15.37 -10.90 9.48
N GLU A 108 14.66 -10.84 10.62
CA GLU A 108 15.14 -11.38 11.90
C GLU A 108 15.55 -12.86 11.80
N ILE A 109 14.83 -13.66 11.01
CA ILE A 109 15.03 -15.12 10.92
C ILE A 109 16.10 -15.50 9.90
N LYS A 110 16.16 -14.79 8.77
CA LYS A 110 17.09 -15.12 7.69
C LYS A 110 18.46 -14.47 7.83
N ASP A 111 18.58 -13.45 8.67
CA ASP A 111 19.72 -12.52 8.68
C ASP A 111 20.03 -11.97 7.27
N ASP A 112 19.01 -12.01 6.40
CA ASP A 112 19.06 -11.54 5.04
C ASP A 112 18.56 -10.10 5.07
N VAL A 113 19.46 -9.20 4.70
CA VAL A 113 19.24 -7.76 4.76
C VAL A 113 17.98 -7.47 3.94
N LEU A 114 17.14 -6.53 4.39
CA LEU A 114 16.30 -5.74 3.49
C LEU A 114 17.26 -5.05 2.52
N MET A 115 17.80 -5.79 1.56
CA MET A 115 19.15 -5.59 1.01
C MET A 115 19.28 -4.26 0.28
N PHE A 116 18.13 -3.67 -0.04
CA PHE A 116 18.00 -2.39 -0.68
C PHE A 116 16.82 -1.65 -0.04
N PRO A 117 17.00 -0.98 1.12
CA PRO A 117 15.93 -0.25 1.80
C PRO A 117 15.23 0.76 0.88
N SER A 118 15.95 1.24 -0.14
CA SER A 118 15.39 2.00 -1.25
C SER A 118 14.18 1.32 -1.89
N TYR A 119 14.20 0.02 -2.19
CA TYR A 119 13.07 -0.66 -2.84
C TYR A 119 11.83 -0.75 -1.94
N GLN A 120 12.01 -1.06 -0.65
CA GLN A 120 10.87 -1.09 0.26
C GLN A 120 10.32 0.32 0.50
N LEU A 121 11.21 1.31 0.68
CA LEU A 121 10.80 2.70 0.81
C LEU A 121 10.12 3.21 -0.47
N GLU A 122 10.62 2.88 -1.65
CA GLU A 122 9.97 3.17 -2.94
C GLU A 122 8.55 2.60 -2.96
N GLY A 123 8.36 1.35 -2.53
CA GLY A 123 7.03 0.74 -2.45
C GLY A 123 6.06 1.55 -1.57
N ILE A 124 6.53 2.02 -0.41
CA ILE A 124 5.71 2.81 0.52
C ILE A 124 5.50 4.23 -0.02
N THR A 125 6.55 4.98 -0.29
CA THR A 125 6.47 6.39 -0.71
C THR A 125 5.72 6.54 -2.03
N SER A 126 5.95 5.64 -3.00
CA SER A 126 5.23 5.63 -4.26
C SER A 126 3.75 5.31 -4.06
N SER A 127 3.42 4.37 -3.17
CA SER A 127 2.02 4.06 -2.89
C SER A 127 1.28 5.23 -2.21
N PHE A 128 1.91 5.94 -1.27
CA PHE A 128 1.26 7.03 -0.55
C PHE A 128 1.24 8.35 -1.34
N TYR A 129 2.33 8.67 -2.05
CA TYR A 129 2.58 10.01 -2.59
C TYR A 129 2.89 10.06 -4.09
N ASP A 130 3.04 8.90 -4.75
CA ASP A 130 3.67 8.79 -6.08
C ASP A 130 5.02 9.54 -6.10
N TYR A 131 5.76 9.47 -5.00
CA TYR A 131 7.06 10.13 -4.80
C TYR A 131 8.18 9.09 -4.72
N SER A 132 9.26 9.33 -5.46
CA SER A 132 10.45 8.48 -5.46
C SER A 132 11.52 9.06 -4.53
N VAL A 133 12.00 8.21 -3.63
CA VAL A 133 13.16 8.43 -2.77
C VAL A 133 14.43 7.80 -3.35
N PHE A 134 14.41 7.29 -4.58
CA PHE A 134 15.56 6.67 -5.22
C PHE A 134 16.77 7.61 -5.24
N GLY A 135 17.92 7.12 -4.76
CA GLY A 135 19.16 7.89 -4.65
C GLY A 135 19.18 8.93 -3.52
N GLN A 136 18.22 8.88 -2.59
CA GLN A 136 18.14 9.76 -1.41
C GLN A 136 18.62 9.05 -0.14
N ASP A 137 19.75 8.35 -0.20
CA ASP A 137 20.25 7.47 0.88
C ASP A 137 20.26 8.13 2.26
N SER A 138 20.54 9.43 2.32
CA SER A 138 20.59 10.22 3.56
C SER A 138 19.28 10.27 4.36
N ILE A 139 18.11 9.98 3.75
CA ILE A 139 16.82 10.01 4.45
C ILE A 139 16.28 8.63 4.80
N TYR A 140 16.91 7.55 4.32
CA TYR A 140 16.34 6.19 4.41
C TYR A 140 16.21 5.70 5.85
N GLU A 141 17.22 5.89 6.69
CA GLU A 141 17.18 5.45 8.09
C GLU A 141 16.04 6.15 8.85
N HIS A 142 15.90 7.46 8.64
CA HIS A 142 14.84 8.26 9.23
C HIS A 142 13.45 7.76 8.81
N LEU A 143 13.21 7.58 7.51
CA LEU A 143 11.92 7.08 7.01
C LEU A 143 11.61 5.67 7.53
N LEU A 144 12.58 4.77 7.55
CA LEU A 144 12.39 3.41 8.09
C LEU A 144 12.00 3.43 9.56
N SER A 145 12.60 4.33 10.35
CA SER A 145 12.31 4.46 11.79
C SER A 145 10.87 4.91 12.10
N GLN A 146 10.20 5.54 11.12
CA GLN A 146 8.85 6.04 11.26
C GLN A 146 7.79 4.98 10.94
N ILE A 147 8.15 3.89 10.24
CA ILE A 147 7.23 2.80 9.92
C ILE A 147 7.02 1.93 11.16
N LYS A 148 5.92 2.14 11.86
CA LYS A 148 5.56 1.39 13.07
C LYS A 148 4.52 0.31 12.74
N PRO A 149 4.78 -0.96 13.06
CA PRO A 149 3.76 -2.00 12.94
C PRO A 149 2.60 -1.74 13.92
N ASP A 150 1.38 -2.02 13.48
CA ASP A 150 0.20 -2.04 14.35
C ASP A 150 0.28 -3.30 15.24
N SER A 151 0.48 -3.12 16.55
CA SER A 151 0.76 -4.21 17.50
C SER A 151 -0.47 -4.99 17.95
N ASP A 152 -1.67 -4.46 17.70
CA ASP A 152 -2.85 -4.90 18.44
C ASP A 152 -3.69 -5.94 17.66
N LYS A 153 -3.30 -6.25 16.43
CA LYS A 153 -4.01 -7.19 15.55
C LYS A 153 -3.08 -8.26 14.97
N LYS A 154 -3.66 -9.41 14.64
CA LYS A 154 -3.00 -10.37 13.75
C LYS A 154 -2.74 -9.74 12.38
N LEU A 155 -1.63 -10.09 11.75
CA LEU A 155 -1.26 -9.56 10.42
C LEU A 155 -2.35 -9.85 9.39
N SER A 156 -2.87 -11.08 9.38
CA SER A 156 -3.94 -11.47 8.45
C SER A 156 -5.22 -10.68 8.69
N GLU A 157 -5.57 -10.38 9.94
CA GLU A 157 -6.75 -9.58 10.30
C GLU A 157 -6.60 -8.12 9.83
N ALA A 158 -5.42 -7.50 10.04
CA ALA A 158 -5.14 -6.14 9.58
C ALA A 158 -5.25 -6.03 8.04
N LEU A 159 -4.70 -7.00 7.31
CA LEU A 159 -4.78 -7.07 5.85
C LEU A 159 -6.20 -7.33 5.34
N ILE A 160 -6.99 -8.15 6.04
CA ILE A 160 -8.41 -8.38 5.72
C ILE A 160 -9.22 -7.10 5.91
N ASP A 161 -9.00 -6.35 6.99
CA ASP A 161 -9.64 -5.05 7.22
C ASP A 161 -9.32 -4.08 6.07
N THR A 162 -8.05 -4.04 5.64
CA THR A 162 -7.62 -3.25 4.49
C THR A 162 -8.30 -3.69 3.21
N TYR A 163 -8.43 -5.00 2.97
CA TYR A 163 -9.12 -5.52 1.80
C TYR A 163 -10.58 -5.07 1.76
N LEU A 164 -11.27 -5.16 2.88
CA LEU A 164 -12.67 -4.73 2.99
C LEU A 164 -12.81 -3.22 2.79
N GLU A 165 -11.91 -2.41 3.35
CA GLU A 165 -11.86 -0.97 3.12
C GLU A 165 -11.65 -0.65 1.62
N THR A 166 -10.69 -1.30 0.96
CA THR A 166 -10.45 -1.14 -0.48
C THR A 166 -11.68 -1.52 -1.31
N LYS A 167 -12.33 -2.65 -1.03
CA LYS A 167 -13.56 -3.06 -1.73
C LYS A 167 -14.71 -2.08 -1.53
N ARG A 168 -14.84 -1.49 -0.33
CA ARG A 168 -15.83 -0.44 -0.06
C ARG A 168 -15.54 0.80 -0.91
N ILE A 169 -14.30 1.27 -0.90
CA ILE A 169 -13.87 2.48 -1.62
C ILE A 169 -14.04 2.31 -3.14
N GLN A 170 -13.75 1.13 -3.69
CA GLN A 170 -13.93 0.84 -5.11
C GLN A 170 -15.37 0.98 -5.62
N LYS A 171 -16.37 0.92 -4.71
CA LYS A 171 -17.79 1.08 -5.04
C LYS A 171 -18.25 2.54 -5.02
N LEU A 172 -17.41 3.46 -4.55
CA LEU A 172 -17.74 4.88 -4.49
C LEU A 172 -17.67 5.50 -5.89
N SER A 173 -18.57 6.46 -6.16
CA SER A 173 -18.55 7.26 -7.38
C SER A 173 -17.93 8.63 -7.12
N ILE A 174 -17.37 9.22 -8.18
CA ILE A 174 -16.84 10.59 -8.13
C ILE A 174 -18.03 11.54 -8.06
N LYS A 175 -18.05 12.41 -7.05
CA LYS A 175 -19.05 13.47 -6.88
C LYS A 175 -18.53 14.80 -7.39
N GLU A 176 -17.25 15.08 -7.15
CA GLU A 176 -16.61 16.36 -7.48
C GLU A 176 -15.11 16.14 -7.72
N GLU A 177 -14.58 16.78 -8.77
CA GLU A 177 -13.14 16.91 -8.98
C GLU A 177 -12.70 18.28 -8.47
N ILE A 178 -11.83 18.29 -7.45
CA ILE A 178 -11.36 19.51 -6.80
C ILE A 178 -10.20 20.10 -7.60
N GLY A 179 -9.37 19.25 -8.19
CA GLY A 179 -8.36 19.65 -9.15
C GLY A 179 -7.61 18.46 -9.72
N ALA A 180 -6.90 18.73 -10.82
CA ALA A 180 -6.04 17.79 -11.51
C ALA A 180 -4.70 18.46 -11.84
N TRP A 181 -3.61 17.73 -11.67
CA TRP A 181 -2.25 18.17 -11.93
C TRP A 181 -1.47 17.09 -12.68
N HIS A 182 -0.48 17.50 -13.46
CA HIS A 182 0.47 16.58 -14.05
C HIS A 182 1.20 15.82 -12.95
N ARG A 183 1.25 14.49 -13.09
CA ARG A 183 1.95 13.65 -12.12
C ARG A 183 3.44 13.97 -12.15
N LYS A 184 4.07 13.90 -10.98
CA LYS A 184 5.50 14.11 -10.80
C LYS A 184 5.99 13.21 -9.67
N ARG A 185 7.15 12.57 -9.89
CA ARG A 185 7.77 11.60 -8.95
C ARG A 185 9.05 12.09 -8.29
N PHE A 186 9.71 13.07 -8.90
CA PHE A 186 10.99 13.62 -8.44
C PHE A 186 10.87 15.13 -8.29
N LYS A 187 11.64 15.70 -7.37
CA LYS A 187 11.71 17.16 -7.16
C LYS A 187 12.14 17.89 -8.43
N SER A 188 13.25 17.44 -9.02
CA SER A 188 13.74 17.87 -10.33
C SER A 188 13.19 16.97 -11.43
N GLU A 189 12.59 17.56 -12.47
CA GLU A 189 12.12 16.84 -13.65
C GLU A 189 13.33 16.48 -14.53
N ALA A 190 13.94 15.31 -14.29
CA ALA A 190 15.01 14.78 -15.14
C ALA A 190 14.48 13.78 -16.19
N TYR A 191 13.22 13.35 -16.07
CA TYR A 191 12.60 12.29 -16.87
C TYR A 191 11.24 12.76 -17.41
N GLU A 192 10.75 12.10 -18.47
CA GLU A 192 9.40 12.33 -18.98
C GLU A 192 8.36 12.18 -17.86
N PRO A 193 7.41 13.13 -17.73
CA PRO A 193 6.41 13.07 -16.67
C PRO A 193 5.60 11.78 -16.79
N PRO A 194 5.34 11.07 -15.67
CA PRO A 194 4.58 9.84 -15.69
C PRO A 194 3.19 10.06 -16.28
N LYS A 195 2.72 9.13 -17.11
CA LYS A 195 1.41 9.22 -17.77
C LYS A 195 0.27 9.33 -16.76
N GLY A 196 -0.71 10.19 -17.06
CA GLY A 196 -1.90 10.42 -16.23
C GLY A 196 -1.79 11.66 -15.35
N ASN A 197 -2.79 11.83 -14.47
CA ASN A 197 -2.92 13.01 -13.61
C ASN A 197 -2.89 12.59 -12.14
N PHE A 198 -2.35 13.47 -11.29
CA PHE A 198 -2.74 13.55 -9.90
C PHE A 198 -4.10 14.21 -9.84
N GLU A 199 -5.06 13.63 -9.14
CA GLU A 199 -6.39 14.20 -8.92
C GLU A 199 -6.71 14.23 -7.43
N LEU A 200 -7.30 15.33 -6.98
CA LEU A 200 -7.95 15.45 -5.68
C LEU A 200 -9.46 15.45 -5.90
N LEU A 201 -10.17 14.52 -5.25
CA LEU A 201 -11.56 14.21 -5.54
C LEU A 201 -12.39 14.17 -4.26
N LYS A 202 -13.68 14.51 -4.39
CA LYS A 202 -14.71 14.18 -3.40
C LYS A 202 -15.57 13.05 -3.95
N LEU A 203 -15.77 12.00 -3.15
CA LEU A 203 -16.53 10.83 -3.57
C LEU A 203 -17.95 10.81 -2.97
N SER A 204 -18.74 9.80 -3.33
CA SER A 204 -20.15 9.64 -2.94
C SER A 204 -20.38 9.49 -1.44
N ASP A 205 -19.36 9.16 -0.64
CA ASP A 205 -19.41 9.19 0.82
C ASP A 205 -19.05 10.57 1.42
N ASN A 206 -18.92 11.59 0.58
CA ASN A 206 -18.47 12.95 0.91
C ASN A 206 -17.05 13.04 1.46
N GLY A 207 -16.28 11.95 1.46
CA GLY A 207 -14.86 11.95 1.83
C GLY A 207 -13.98 12.50 0.71
N TYR A 208 -12.76 12.91 1.08
CA TYR A 208 -11.71 13.36 0.16
C TYR A 208 -10.76 12.21 -0.16
N TYR A 209 -10.35 12.15 -1.42
CA TYR A 209 -9.50 11.08 -1.94
C TYR A 209 -8.51 11.63 -2.96
N ILE A 210 -7.32 11.07 -2.99
CA ILE A 210 -6.36 11.27 -4.08
C ILE A 210 -6.33 10.08 -5.02
N ARG A 211 -5.96 10.35 -6.27
CA ARG A 211 -5.79 9.37 -7.31
C ARG A 211 -4.65 9.82 -8.24
N PHE A 212 -3.62 8.99 -8.42
CA PHE A 212 -2.45 9.34 -9.26
C PHE A 212 -2.53 8.80 -10.68
N ASN A 213 -3.50 7.96 -11.00
CA ASN A 213 -3.71 7.35 -12.30
C ASN A 213 -5.15 6.78 -12.30
N LYS A 214 -5.60 6.05 -13.33
CA LYS A 214 -6.95 5.45 -13.27
C LYS A 214 -7.13 4.40 -12.15
N THR A 215 -6.09 4.06 -11.37
CA THR A 215 -6.08 2.98 -10.38
C THR A 215 -6.41 3.48 -8.96
N GLY A 216 -7.55 3.03 -8.45
CA GLY A 216 -7.94 3.17 -7.03
C GLY A 216 -8.21 4.61 -6.57
N PHE A 217 -8.89 4.73 -5.43
CA PHE A 217 -8.98 5.98 -4.69
C PHE A 217 -8.26 5.77 -3.36
N LYS A 218 -7.43 6.74 -2.96
CA LYS A 218 -6.70 6.69 -1.69
C LYS A 218 -7.29 7.74 -0.76
N PRO A 219 -7.89 7.35 0.38
CA PRO A 219 -8.52 8.30 1.29
C PRO A 219 -7.47 9.25 1.88
N VAL A 220 -7.87 10.50 2.14
CA VAL A 220 -7.01 11.49 2.81
C VAL A 220 -7.65 12.03 4.09
N ASN A 221 -6.80 12.40 5.04
CA ASN A 221 -7.19 13.16 6.22
C ASN A 221 -6.92 14.65 5.96
N ILE A 222 -7.89 15.50 6.28
CA ILE A 222 -7.72 16.95 6.21
C ILE A 222 -6.96 17.40 7.47
N ILE A 223 -5.87 18.13 7.26
CA ILE A 223 -5.04 18.72 8.32
C ILE A 223 -5.54 20.13 8.60
N GLU A 224 -5.74 20.91 7.54
CA GLU A 224 -6.20 22.29 7.61
C GLU A 224 -7.13 22.59 6.42
N ASN A 225 -8.17 23.37 6.69
CA ASN A 225 -9.09 23.84 5.67
C ASN A 225 -9.52 25.26 6.05
N ASN A 226 -8.81 26.24 5.52
CA ASN A 226 -9.09 27.65 5.75
C ASN A 226 -9.20 28.39 4.40
N THR A 227 -9.41 29.71 4.44
CA THR A 227 -9.60 30.52 3.23
C THR A 227 -8.33 30.77 2.42
N LYS A 228 -7.17 30.27 2.87
CA LYS A 228 -5.85 30.44 2.23
C LYS A 228 -5.32 29.12 1.70
N ASP A 229 -5.43 28.07 2.51
CA ASP A 229 -4.80 26.79 2.30
C ASP A 229 -5.75 25.63 2.64
N PHE A 230 -5.72 24.61 1.77
CA PHE A 230 -6.31 23.30 1.99
C PHE A 230 -5.18 22.27 2.12
N ALA A 231 -4.84 21.92 3.35
CA ALA A 231 -3.76 20.98 3.67
C ALA A 231 -4.33 19.59 4.01
N PHE A 232 -3.75 18.55 3.43
CA PHE A 232 -4.21 17.18 3.61
C PHE A 232 -3.07 16.18 3.49
N ARG A 233 -3.25 14.99 4.06
CA ARG A 233 -2.31 13.87 3.91
C ARG A 233 -3.04 12.57 3.64
N PRO A 234 -2.42 11.61 2.96
CA PRO A 234 -2.96 10.26 2.87
C PRO A 234 -3.38 9.71 4.25
N LYS A 235 -4.51 8.99 4.29
CA LYS A 235 -4.91 8.27 5.49
C LYS A 235 -3.86 7.19 5.78
N TYR A 236 -3.48 7.04 7.04
CA TYR A 236 -2.42 6.13 7.51
C TYR A 236 -1.00 6.51 7.07
N ASP A 237 -0.77 7.75 6.66
CA ASP A 237 0.58 8.29 6.43
C ASP A 237 1.54 7.95 7.60
N PRO A 238 2.68 7.29 7.31
CA PRO A 238 3.68 6.98 8.32
C PRO A 238 4.75 8.08 8.51
N PHE A 239 4.93 8.98 7.54
CA PHE A 239 6.10 9.86 7.47
C PHE A 239 5.82 11.29 7.96
N GLY A 240 4.55 11.69 8.05
CA GLY A 240 4.17 13.06 8.37
C GLY A 240 4.21 13.99 7.16
N TRP A 241 4.32 13.43 5.95
CA TRP A 241 4.33 14.22 4.71
C TRP A 241 2.92 14.60 4.30
N TYR A 242 2.77 15.80 3.75
CA TYR A 242 1.46 16.38 3.48
C TYR A 242 1.44 17.24 2.21
N PHE A 243 0.26 17.36 1.64
CA PHE A 243 -0.04 18.19 0.50
C PHE A 243 -0.66 19.51 0.94
N VAL A 244 -0.37 20.58 0.22
CA VAL A 244 -1.01 21.89 0.34
C VAL A 244 -1.53 22.31 -1.02
N LEU A 245 -2.84 22.59 -1.06
CA LEU A 245 -3.50 23.25 -2.18
C LEU A 245 -3.79 24.70 -1.78
N ASP A 246 -3.18 25.65 -2.49
CA ASP A 246 -3.43 27.07 -2.25
C ASP A 246 -4.62 27.61 -3.06
N ASN A 247 -5.00 28.85 -2.77
CA ASN A 247 -6.09 29.56 -3.46
C ASN A 247 -5.88 29.79 -4.96
N ASN A 248 -4.63 29.73 -5.44
CA ASN A 248 -4.33 29.87 -6.87
C ASN A 248 -4.53 28.53 -7.61
N GLY A 249 -4.75 27.45 -6.86
CA GLY A 249 -4.87 26.09 -7.39
C GLY A 249 -3.52 25.40 -7.55
N ASP A 250 -2.45 25.93 -6.95
CA ASP A 250 -1.16 25.27 -6.95
C ASP A 250 -1.13 24.18 -5.88
N LEU A 251 -0.71 22.99 -6.28
CA LEU A 251 -0.54 21.84 -5.39
C LEU A 251 0.94 21.60 -5.12
N ARG A 252 1.28 21.40 -3.84
CA ARG A 252 2.65 21.13 -3.39
C ARG A 252 2.66 19.99 -2.38
N LEU A 253 3.72 19.17 -2.39
CA LEU A 253 4.01 18.13 -1.40
C LEU A 253 5.20 18.56 -0.55
N TYR A 254 5.04 18.45 0.78
CA TYR A 254 6.04 18.79 1.78
C TYR A 254 6.37 17.59 2.66
N ASN A 255 7.60 17.56 3.17
CA ASN A 255 7.99 16.61 4.21
C ASN A 255 7.52 17.10 5.61
N GLU A 256 7.84 16.34 6.64
CA GLU A 256 7.47 16.63 8.03
C GLU A 256 8.22 17.83 8.66
N LYS A 257 9.18 18.41 7.92
CA LYS A 257 9.98 19.58 8.29
C LYS A 257 9.64 20.81 7.45
N ASP A 258 8.52 20.77 6.73
CA ASP A 258 8.06 21.81 5.79
C ASP A 258 9.01 22.04 4.58
N ASP A 259 9.91 21.10 4.28
CA ASP A 259 10.71 21.16 3.06
C ASP A 259 9.86 20.74 1.84
N LEU A 260 9.91 21.57 0.79
CA LEU A 260 9.25 21.27 -0.48
C LEU A 260 9.87 20.04 -1.15
N LEU A 261 9.03 19.01 -1.36
CA LEU A 261 9.38 17.79 -2.09
C LEU A 261 8.96 17.87 -3.56
N ILE A 262 7.72 18.28 -3.84
CA ILE A 262 7.20 18.45 -5.22
C ILE A 262 6.35 19.72 -5.31
N ALA A 263 6.53 20.47 -6.39
CA ALA A 263 5.53 21.41 -6.90
C ALA A 263 4.89 20.82 -8.16
N TYR A 264 3.57 20.69 -8.16
CA TYR A 264 2.81 20.11 -9.26
C TYR A 264 2.31 21.19 -10.23
N THR A 265 2.27 20.86 -11.51
CA THR A 265 1.75 21.74 -12.56
C THR A 265 0.30 21.38 -12.85
N LYS A 266 -0.60 22.36 -12.84
CA LYS A 266 -2.02 22.16 -13.14
C LYS A 266 -2.22 21.69 -14.60
N VAL A 267 -3.20 20.81 -14.82
CA VAL A 267 -3.62 20.34 -16.17
C VAL A 267 -4.42 21.42 -16.90
#